data_AF-A0AAU2U6F8-F1
#
_entry.id   AF-A0AAU2U6F8-F1
#
_cell.length_a   1.000
_cell.length_b   1.000
_cell.length_c   1.000
_cell.angle_alpha   90.00
_cell.angle_beta   90.00
_cell.angle_gamma   90.00
#
_symmetry.space_group_name_H-M   'P 1'
#
loop_
_entity.id
_entity.type
_entity.pdbx_description
1 polymer ?
#
loop_
_entity_poly.entity_id
_entity_poly.type
_entity_poly.pdbx_seq_one_letter_code
_entity_poly.pdbx_strand_id
1 'polypeptide(L)'
;MPKKKQKKRSGRQGHRPVAQRELVPQPRMSAPAENLRPDDDLIWEADPPPEFSSGGAAVDLKFATGTIPSVRLGFGELFAQERRRPIREGWGYTVELPAVLELLERIGDGRITPEDAHSVLFKSADLLYDTLRCWESEDPDELRNACREAGGCVLCEQRRPRLDAWLDQADDRWQRLQQPEAYPFAAGRQGLHVTLCSVVTREMPSEYARPTGEDYVAALNAFSHADDPYFGEDFEGSRSYPRFDVMTPGEARAWIAERTGPKGGRNYKRCQRCAPAL
;
A
#
# COMPACT_ATOMS: atom_id res chain seq x y z
N MET A 1 -29.74 -91.94 45.64
CA MET A 1 -28.54 -91.29 45.06
C MET A 1 -28.59 -91.30 43.54
N PRO A 2 -28.84 -90.17 42.87
CA PRO A 2 -28.67 -90.04 41.42
C PRO A 2 -27.51 -89.10 41.05
N LYS A 3 -26.71 -89.53 40.07
CA LYS A 3 -25.52 -88.86 39.53
C LYS A 3 -25.90 -87.64 38.67
N LYS A 4 -25.38 -86.45 38.99
CA LYS A 4 -25.45 -85.25 38.13
C LYS A 4 -24.41 -85.36 37.01
N LYS A 5 -24.87 -85.36 35.74
CA LYS A 5 -24.02 -85.23 34.54
C LYS A 5 -23.67 -83.75 34.31
N GLN A 6 -22.38 -83.44 34.27
CA GLN A 6 -21.83 -82.15 33.83
C GLN A 6 -21.97 -82.02 32.30
N LYS A 7 -22.52 -80.89 31.84
CA LYS A 7 -22.61 -80.51 30.43
C LYS A 7 -21.48 -79.55 30.09
N LYS A 8 -20.49 -80.03 29.32
CA LYS A 8 -19.33 -79.28 28.81
C LYS A 8 -19.82 -78.31 27.72
N ARG A 9 -19.68 -77.00 27.90
CA ARG A 9 -19.92 -75.97 26.88
C ARG A 9 -18.56 -75.52 26.32
N SER A 10 -18.25 -75.92 25.09
CA SER A 10 -17.18 -75.36 24.28
C SER A 10 -17.74 -74.20 23.44
N GLY A 11 -17.44 -72.96 23.83
CA GLY A 11 -17.82 -71.75 23.09
C GLY A 11 -16.60 -71.11 22.46
N ARG A 12 -16.53 -71.17 21.12
CA ARG A 12 -15.60 -70.49 20.21
C ARG A 12 -15.22 -69.08 20.69
N GLN A 13 -13.91 -68.82 20.85
CA GLN A 13 -13.38 -67.47 20.84
C GLN A 13 -13.54 -66.91 19.42
N GLY A 14 -14.42 -65.92 19.27
CA GLY A 14 -14.54 -65.16 18.03
C GLY A 14 -13.34 -64.26 17.86
N HIS A 15 -12.61 -64.42 16.75
CA HIS A 15 -11.71 -63.40 16.25
C HIS A 15 -12.51 -62.11 16.03
N ARG A 16 -12.24 -61.09 16.84
CA ARG A 16 -12.66 -59.72 16.54
C ARG A 16 -11.93 -59.29 15.26
N PRO A 17 -12.64 -58.77 14.24
CA PRO A 17 -11.99 -58.18 13.08
C PRO A 17 -11.20 -56.95 13.55
N VAL A 18 -9.92 -56.92 13.21
CA VAL A 18 -9.08 -55.73 13.33
C VAL A 18 -9.73 -54.66 12.46
N ALA A 19 -10.16 -53.55 13.07
CA ALA A 19 -10.68 -52.41 12.34
C ALA A 19 -9.64 -52.00 11.29
N GLN A 20 -10.03 -52.01 10.01
CA GLN A 20 -9.23 -51.44 8.94
C GLN A 20 -8.96 -49.98 9.31
N ARG A 21 -7.71 -49.67 9.66
CA ARG A 21 -7.24 -48.28 9.68
C ARG A 21 -7.48 -47.73 8.28
N GLU A 22 -8.42 -46.81 8.14
CA GLU A 22 -8.56 -46.02 6.92
C GLU A 22 -7.19 -45.43 6.58
N LEU A 23 -6.72 -45.74 5.38
CA LEU A 23 -5.49 -45.20 4.83
C LEU A 23 -5.66 -43.69 4.72
N VAL A 24 -4.95 -42.94 5.57
CA VAL A 24 -4.83 -41.48 5.43
C VAL A 24 -4.30 -41.22 4.01
N PRO A 25 -5.01 -40.42 3.19
CA PRO A 25 -4.56 -40.08 1.86
C PRO A 25 -3.14 -39.48 1.92
N GLN A 26 -2.22 -40.05 1.15
CA GLN A 26 -0.86 -39.52 1.05
C GLN A 26 -0.88 -38.18 0.30
N PRO A 27 -0.10 -37.18 0.73
CA PRO A 27 0.07 -35.96 -0.05
C PRO A 27 0.57 -36.33 -1.46
N ARG A 28 -0.08 -35.79 -2.49
CA ARG A 28 0.35 -35.92 -3.89
C ARG A 28 0.70 -34.53 -4.39
N MET A 29 1.81 -34.41 -5.11
CA MET A 29 2.05 -33.19 -5.89
C MET A 29 0.97 -33.12 -6.97
N SER A 30 0.23 -32.02 -7.02
CA SER A 30 -0.60 -31.72 -8.18
C SER A 30 0.32 -31.53 -9.38
N ALA A 31 0.00 -32.17 -10.51
CA ALA A 31 0.68 -31.84 -11.76
C ALA A 31 0.48 -30.34 -12.04
N PRO A 32 1.49 -29.63 -12.57
CA PRO A 32 1.31 -28.24 -12.99
C PRO A 32 0.13 -28.18 -13.97
N ALA A 33 -0.65 -27.10 -13.92
CA ALA A 33 -1.76 -26.92 -14.85
C ALA A 33 -1.19 -26.91 -16.28
N GLU A 34 -1.43 -27.99 -17.03
CA GLU A 34 -1.06 -28.08 -18.45
C GLU A 34 -1.92 -27.08 -19.24
N ASN A 35 -1.44 -25.84 -19.33
CA ASN A 35 -1.84 -24.88 -20.35
C ASN A 35 -0.56 -24.40 -21.06
N LEU A 36 0.17 -25.34 -21.66
CA LEU A 36 1.20 -25.01 -22.64
C LEU A 36 0.57 -25.13 -24.03
N ARG A 37 0.35 -23.97 -24.66
CA ARG A 37 0.21 -23.90 -26.11
C ARG A 37 1.54 -24.36 -26.72
N PRO A 38 1.55 -25.31 -27.67
CA PRO A 38 2.76 -25.64 -28.40
C PRO A 38 2.90 -24.57 -29.48
N ASP A 39 3.76 -23.58 -29.24
CA ASP A 39 4.51 -22.81 -30.23
C ASP A 39 5.04 -21.54 -29.53
N ASP A 40 6.27 -21.64 -29.02
CA ASP A 40 7.29 -20.60 -29.12
C ASP A 40 8.57 -21.12 -28.46
N ASP A 41 9.60 -21.36 -29.29
CA ASP A 41 10.97 -21.64 -28.91
C ASP A 41 11.59 -20.43 -28.21
N LEU A 42 11.15 -20.14 -26.99
CA LEU A 42 11.82 -19.21 -26.09
C LEU A 42 12.71 -20.01 -25.15
N ILE A 43 14.01 -19.86 -25.39
CA ILE A 43 15.10 -20.27 -24.52
C ILE A 43 14.79 -19.74 -23.11
N TRP A 44 14.39 -20.65 -22.21
CA TRP A 44 14.31 -20.37 -20.79
C TRP A 44 15.73 -20.25 -20.25
N GLU A 45 16.35 -19.07 -20.40
CA GLU A 45 17.28 -18.63 -19.38
C GLU A 45 16.44 -18.47 -18.12
N ALA A 46 16.57 -19.43 -17.19
CA ALA A 46 15.99 -19.28 -15.87
C ALA A 46 16.45 -17.92 -15.34
N ASP A 47 15.50 -17.02 -15.09
CA ASP A 47 15.80 -15.79 -14.36
C ASP A 47 16.65 -16.19 -13.15
N PRO A 48 17.77 -15.50 -12.89
CA PRO A 48 18.55 -15.77 -11.70
C PRO A 48 17.58 -15.72 -10.51
N PRO A 49 17.60 -16.72 -9.62
CA PRO A 49 16.70 -16.74 -8.48
C PRO A 49 16.84 -15.37 -7.78
N PRO A 50 15.73 -14.68 -7.47
CA PRO A 50 15.79 -13.36 -6.90
C PRO A 50 16.75 -13.39 -5.71
N GLU A 51 17.81 -12.60 -5.80
CA GLU A 51 18.75 -12.42 -4.71
C GLU A 51 17.93 -11.87 -3.53
N PHE A 52 17.93 -12.63 -2.43
CA PHE A 52 17.21 -12.37 -1.17
C PHE A 52 15.72 -12.74 -1.15
N SER A 53 15.42 -14.01 -0.87
CA SER A 53 14.34 -14.29 0.09
C SER A 53 14.75 -13.64 1.41
N SER A 54 14.26 -12.42 1.65
CA SER A 54 14.49 -11.67 2.89
C SER A 54 13.94 -12.51 4.04
N GLY A 55 14.86 -13.10 4.82
CA GLY A 55 14.55 -14.04 5.88
C GLY A 55 13.40 -13.55 6.77
N GLY A 56 12.45 -14.45 7.02
CA GLY A 56 11.24 -14.15 7.77
C GLY A 56 11.51 -13.49 9.12
N ALA A 57 10.61 -12.60 9.52
CA ALA A 57 10.61 -11.98 10.84
C ALA A 57 10.23 -13.03 11.90
N ALA A 58 10.91 -12.99 13.03
CA ALA A 58 10.59 -13.85 14.16
C ALA A 58 9.45 -13.23 14.99
N VAL A 59 8.41 -14.01 15.27
CA VAL A 59 7.27 -13.62 16.09
C VAL A 59 7.01 -14.68 17.16
N ASP A 60 6.75 -14.26 18.38
CA ASP A 60 6.29 -15.15 19.43
C ASP A 60 4.76 -15.33 19.33
N LEU A 61 4.29 -16.55 19.08
CA LEU A 61 2.86 -16.86 19.10
C LEU A 61 2.43 -17.10 20.54
N LYS A 62 1.75 -16.12 21.13
CA LYS A 62 1.35 -16.12 22.54
C LYS A 62 -0.08 -16.60 22.71
N PHE A 63 -0.26 -17.65 23.51
CA PHE A 63 -1.55 -18.23 23.89
C PHE A 63 -1.70 -18.22 25.41
N ALA A 64 -2.93 -18.40 25.91
CA ALA A 64 -3.19 -18.49 27.35
C ALA A 64 -2.43 -19.66 28.02
N THR A 65 -2.20 -20.75 27.27
CA THR A 65 -1.57 -21.99 27.75
C THR A 65 -0.06 -22.05 27.51
N GLY A 66 0.53 -21.02 26.90
CA GLY A 66 1.97 -20.95 26.65
C GLY A 66 2.32 -20.17 25.38
N THR A 67 3.62 -20.11 25.08
CA THR A 67 4.14 -19.42 23.89
C THR A 67 4.80 -20.42 22.95
N ILE A 68 4.69 -20.22 21.63
CA ILE A 68 5.56 -20.82 20.63
C ILE A 68 6.55 -19.72 20.23
N PRO A 69 7.81 -19.77 20.70
CA PRO A 69 8.74 -18.67 20.55
C PRO A 69 9.37 -18.63 19.16
N SER A 70 9.75 -17.43 18.71
CA SER A 70 10.62 -17.20 17.55
C SER A 70 10.13 -17.82 16.23
N VAL A 71 8.82 -17.92 16.03
CA VAL A 71 8.24 -18.45 14.79
C VAL A 71 8.62 -17.55 13.63
N ARG A 72 9.20 -18.14 12.58
CA ARG A 72 9.58 -17.41 11.36
C ARG A 72 8.38 -17.26 10.42
N LEU A 73 7.98 -16.01 10.21
CA LEU A 73 7.00 -15.63 9.20
C LEU A 73 7.66 -14.77 8.12
N GLY A 74 7.47 -15.15 6.86
CA GLY A 74 7.89 -14.37 5.70
C GLY A 74 6.70 -13.90 4.89
N PHE A 75 6.93 -12.98 3.96
CA PHE A 75 5.96 -12.53 2.98
C PHE A 75 6.65 -12.53 1.61
N GLY A 76 5.99 -13.00 0.54
CA GLY A 76 6.63 -13.06 -0.79
C GLY A 76 6.01 -14.05 -1.77
N GLU A 77 6.82 -14.59 -2.69
CA GLU A 77 6.37 -15.39 -3.85
C GLU A 77 5.86 -16.80 -3.50
N LEU A 78 5.23 -17.47 -4.49
CA LEU A 78 4.71 -18.85 -4.50
C LEU A 78 3.27 -19.06 -3.99
N PHE A 79 2.42 -18.02 -4.05
CA PHE A 79 1.02 -18.15 -3.66
C PHE A 79 0.08 -18.38 -4.85
N ALA A 80 -0.72 -19.43 -4.74
CA ALA A 80 -1.76 -19.77 -5.70
C ALA A 80 -2.79 -18.61 -5.79
N GLN A 81 -2.98 -18.09 -7.00
CA GLN A 81 -3.90 -16.97 -7.28
C GLN A 81 -5.37 -17.37 -7.02
N GLU A 82 -5.69 -18.66 -7.14
CA GLU A 82 -7.03 -19.21 -6.89
C GLU A 82 -7.47 -19.09 -5.42
N ARG A 83 -6.51 -18.86 -4.51
CA ARG A 83 -6.75 -18.65 -3.08
C ARG A 83 -6.43 -17.21 -2.67
N ARG A 84 -6.37 -16.27 -3.61
CA ARG A 84 -6.14 -14.85 -3.31
C ARG A 84 -7.21 -14.33 -2.35
N ARG A 85 -6.74 -13.68 -1.30
CA ARG A 85 -7.51 -13.00 -0.26
C ARG A 85 -6.76 -11.72 0.13
N PRO A 86 -7.38 -10.81 0.90
CA PRO A 86 -6.65 -9.68 1.46
C PRO A 86 -5.39 -10.15 2.19
N ILE A 87 -4.28 -9.41 2.04
CA ILE A 87 -3.00 -9.77 2.66
C ILE A 87 -3.15 -9.88 4.18
N ARG A 88 -3.92 -8.99 4.80
CA ARG A 88 -4.20 -9.03 6.26
C ARG A 88 -4.98 -10.27 6.69
N GLU A 89 -5.59 -11.02 5.77
CA GLU A 89 -6.16 -12.35 6.01
C GLU A 89 -5.14 -13.49 5.79
N GLY A 90 -3.84 -13.18 5.77
CA GLY A 90 -2.76 -14.16 5.72
C GLY A 90 -2.37 -14.63 4.31
N TRP A 91 -2.97 -14.09 3.25
CA TRP A 91 -2.50 -14.37 1.89
C TRP A 91 -1.13 -13.72 1.65
N GLY A 92 -0.22 -14.46 1.03
CA GLY A 92 1.16 -14.01 0.81
C GLY A 92 2.13 -14.32 1.96
N TYR A 93 1.65 -14.85 3.10
CA TYR A 93 2.49 -15.19 4.24
C TYR A 93 2.98 -16.64 4.20
N THR A 94 4.27 -16.83 4.45
CA THR A 94 4.86 -18.14 4.75
C THR A 94 5.07 -18.28 6.24
N VAL A 95 4.83 -19.47 6.78
CA VAL A 95 5.14 -19.83 8.17
C VAL A 95 5.99 -21.08 8.14
N GLU A 96 7.05 -21.13 8.95
CA GLU A 96 7.89 -22.31 9.02
C GLU A 96 7.10 -23.56 9.45
N LEU A 97 7.32 -24.68 8.74
CA LEU A 97 6.60 -25.93 8.97
C LEU A 97 6.69 -26.43 10.43
N PRO A 98 7.83 -26.36 11.14
CA PRO A 98 7.90 -26.80 12.54
C PRO A 98 6.90 -26.08 13.46
N ALA A 99 6.72 -24.77 13.28
CA ALA A 99 5.76 -24.00 14.07
C ALA A 99 4.31 -24.39 13.76
N VAL A 100 4.00 -24.70 12.49
CA VAL A 100 2.68 -25.20 12.09
C VAL A 100 2.41 -26.56 12.72
N LEU A 101 3.37 -27.47 12.72
CA LEU A 101 3.23 -28.79 13.35
C LEU A 101 3.04 -28.68 14.87
N GLU A 102 3.85 -27.86 15.54
CA GLU A 102 3.69 -27.62 16.99
C GLU A 102 2.33 -27.01 17.33
N LEU A 103 1.84 -26.07 16.50
CA LEU A 103 0.51 -25.49 16.68
C LEU A 103 -0.59 -26.54 16.56
N LEU A 104 -0.52 -27.41 15.55
CA LEU A 104 -1.48 -28.50 15.35
C LEU A 104 -1.43 -29.53 16.48
N GLU A 105 -0.25 -29.85 17.01
CA GLU A 105 -0.10 -30.73 18.18
C GLU A 105 -0.76 -30.13 19.42
N ARG A 106 -0.53 -28.83 19.69
CA ARG A 106 -1.16 -28.14 20.83
C ARG A 106 -2.69 -28.05 20.69
N ILE A 107 -3.21 -27.95 19.47
CA ILE A 107 -4.66 -28.05 19.20
C ILE A 107 -5.16 -29.46 19.46
N GLY A 108 -4.45 -30.49 18.96
CA GLY A 108 -4.79 -31.90 19.19
C GLY A 108 -4.79 -32.29 20.68
N ASP A 109 -3.89 -31.70 21.46
CA ASP A 109 -3.80 -31.85 22.92
C ASP A 109 -4.88 -31.04 23.69
N GLY A 110 -5.71 -30.25 23.01
CA GLY A 110 -6.70 -29.38 23.63
C GLY A 110 -6.12 -28.22 24.43
N ARG A 111 -4.84 -27.87 24.22
CA ARG A 111 -4.17 -26.73 24.87
C ARG A 111 -4.49 -25.40 24.19
N ILE A 112 -4.80 -25.43 22.90
CA ILE A 112 -5.14 -24.25 22.10
C ILE A 112 -6.41 -24.57 21.32
N THR A 113 -7.35 -23.63 21.25
CA THR A 113 -8.52 -23.77 20.38
C THR A 113 -8.17 -23.38 18.95
N PRO A 114 -8.81 -23.98 17.91
CA PRO A 114 -8.63 -23.53 16.53
C PRO A 114 -8.89 -22.03 16.35
N GLU A 115 -9.87 -21.48 17.08
CA GLU A 115 -10.23 -20.07 17.05
C GLU A 115 -9.10 -19.18 17.61
N ASP A 116 -8.48 -19.57 18.72
CA ASP A 116 -7.32 -18.84 19.28
C ASP A 116 -6.12 -18.90 18.34
N ALA A 117 -5.84 -20.08 17.77
CA ALA A 117 -4.79 -20.27 16.78
C ALA A 117 -4.97 -19.33 15.59
N HIS A 118 -6.18 -19.30 15.02
CA HIS A 118 -6.55 -18.41 13.93
C HIS A 118 -6.39 -16.93 14.30
N SER A 119 -6.87 -16.53 15.48
CA SER A 119 -6.74 -15.15 15.97
C SER A 119 -5.28 -14.71 16.11
N VAL A 120 -4.43 -15.57 16.66
CA VAL A 120 -3.00 -15.27 16.86
C VAL A 120 -2.25 -15.18 15.52
N LEU A 121 -2.57 -16.03 14.55
CA LEU A 121 -1.98 -15.97 13.21
C LEU A 121 -2.34 -14.66 12.49
N PHE A 122 -3.60 -14.21 12.54
CA PHE A 122 -3.98 -12.92 11.97
C PHE A 122 -3.35 -11.73 12.67
N LYS A 123 -3.27 -11.75 14.01
CA LYS A 123 -2.53 -10.71 14.74
C LYS A 123 -1.05 -10.67 14.35
N SER A 124 -0.46 -11.83 14.03
CA SER A 124 0.93 -11.91 13.57
C SER A 124 1.09 -11.35 12.16
N ALA A 125 0.16 -11.65 11.25
CA ALA A 125 0.13 -11.04 9.92
C ALA A 125 -0.03 -9.51 10.00
N ASP A 126 -0.94 -9.03 10.85
CA ASP A 126 -1.17 -7.60 11.08
C ASP A 126 0.08 -6.89 11.62
N LEU A 127 0.73 -7.50 12.61
CA LEU A 127 1.99 -7.00 13.20
C LEU A 127 3.12 -6.89 12.17
N LEU A 128 3.19 -7.84 11.24
CA LEU A 128 4.27 -7.93 10.26
C LEU A 128 4.00 -7.14 8.98
N TYR A 129 2.77 -6.67 8.77
CA TYR A 129 2.34 -6.02 7.54
C TYR A 129 3.26 -4.86 7.12
N ASP A 130 3.51 -3.92 8.03
CA ASP A 130 4.38 -2.77 7.74
C ASP A 130 5.87 -3.19 7.69
N THR A 131 6.27 -4.10 8.59
CA THR A 131 7.66 -4.56 8.73
C THR A 131 8.14 -5.29 7.47
N LEU A 132 7.29 -6.11 6.88
CA LEU A 132 7.55 -6.86 5.65
C LEU A 132 7.14 -6.07 4.41
N ARG A 133 6.71 -4.82 4.56
CA ARG A 133 6.26 -3.93 3.48
C ARG A 133 5.20 -4.58 2.59
N CYS A 134 4.27 -5.33 3.18
CA CYS A 134 3.30 -6.10 2.40
C CYS A 134 2.38 -5.22 1.53
N TRP A 135 2.23 -3.95 1.91
CA TRP A 135 1.54 -2.92 1.11
C TRP A 135 2.12 -2.73 -0.29
N GLU A 136 3.39 -3.10 -0.55
CA GLU A 136 3.98 -3.07 -1.90
C GLU A 136 3.35 -4.09 -2.86
N SER A 137 2.69 -5.11 -2.31
CA SER A 137 1.99 -6.15 -3.08
C SER A 137 0.47 -5.95 -3.11
N GLU A 138 -0.05 -4.89 -2.48
CA GLU A 138 -1.46 -4.51 -2.62
C GLU A 138 -1.66 -3.63 -3.84
N ASP A 139 -2.91 -3.55 -4.28
CA ASP A 139 -3.30 -2.63 -5.34
C ASP A 139 -3.19 -1.18 -4.82
N PRO A 140 -2.40 -0.31 -5.45
CA PRO A 140 -2.27 1.09 -5.03
C PRO A 140 -3.59 1.86 -5.04
N ASP A 141 -4.56 1.48 -5.89
CA ASP A 141 -5.89 2.09 -5.91
C ASP A 141 -6.72 1.65 -4.71
N GLU A 142 -6.66 0.38 -4.32
CA GLU A 142 -7.33 -0.14 -3.13
C GLU A 142 -6.77 0.52 -1.85
N LEU A 143 -5.44 0.62 -1.74
CA LEU A 143 -4.78 1.30 -0.63
C LEU A 143 -5.19 2.76 -0.51
N ARG A 144 -5.31 3.48 -1.63
CA ARG A 144 -5.74 4.88 -1.62
C ARG A 144 -7.21 5.04 -1.31
N ASN A 145 -8.06 4.17 -1.82
CA ASN A 145 -9.48 4.17 -1.49
C ASN A 145 -9.67 3.91 0.00
N ALA A 146 -9.00 2.90 0.56
CA ALA A 146 -9.02 2.62 1.99
C ALA A 146 -8.49 3.81 2.82
N CYS A 147 -7.38 4.42 2.39
CA CYS A 147 -6.85 5.62 3.04
C CYS A 147 -7.85 6.79 3.00
N ARG A 148 -8.55 7.00 1.88
CA ARG A 148 -9.55 8.06 1.71
C ARG A 148 -10.78 7.81 2.58
N GLU A 149 -11.29 6.58 2.59
CA GLU A 149 -12.42 6.16 3.42
C GLU A 149 -12.11 6.29 4.92
N ALA A 150 -10.87 6.03 5.32
CA ALA A 150 -10.40 6.22 6.70
C ALA A 150 -10.18 7.70 7.08
N GLY A 151 -10.30 8.65 6.13
CA GLY A 151 -10.03 10.07 6.36
C GLY A 151 -8.55 10.45 6.35
N GLY A 152 -7.66 9.53 6.01
CA GLY A 152 -6.21 9.71 5.97
C GLY A 152 -5.45 8.56 6.65
N CYS A 153 -4.18 8.38 6.25
CA CYS A 153 -3.24 7.50 6.93
C CYS A 153 -2.23 8.31 7.75
N VAL A 154 -1.30 7.63 8.44
CA VAL A 154 -0.24 8.29 9.22
C VAL A 154 0.59 9.26 8.34
N LEU A 155 0.84 8.92 7.08
CA LEU A 155 1.53 9.82 6.14
C LEU A 155 0.70 11.07 5.84
N CYS A 156 -0.62 10.93 5.67
CA CYS A 156 -1.52 12.07 5.49
C CYS A 156 -1.47 13.00 6.70
N GLU A 157 -1.51 12.48 7.92
CA GLU A 157 -1.39 13.30 9.13
C GLU A 157 -0.05 14.03 9.22
N GLN A 158 1.05 13.36 8.85
CA GLN A 158 2.38 13.98 8.83
C GLN A 158 2.48 15.10 7.78
N ARG A 159 1.81 14.94 6.62
CA ARG A 159 1.85 15.92 5.51
C ARG A 159 0.78 16.99 5.60
N ARG A 160 -0.22 16.84 6.47
CA ARG A 160 -1.34 17.79 6.67
C ARG A 160 -0.87 19.23 6.87
N PRO A 161 0.09 19.57 7.76
CA PRO A 161 0.52 20.96 7.94
C PRO A 161 1.14 21.55 6.67
N ARG A 162 1.80 20.72 5.86
CA ARG A 162 2.41 21.16 4.60
C ARG A 162 1.36 21.43 3.53
N LEU A 163 0.30 20.62 3.45
CA LEU A 163 -0.85 20.92 2.59
C LEU A 163 -1.52 22.22 3.03
N ASP A 164 -1.77 22.41 4.33
CA ASP A 164 -2.44 23.60 4.84
C ASP A 164 -1.66 24.87 4.47
N ALA A 165 -0.33 24.88 4.67
CA ALA A 165 0.52 26.00 4.28
C ALA A 165 0.54 26.24 2.76
N TRP A 166 0.39 25.19 1.96
CA TRP A 166 0.29 25.32 0.52
C TRP A 166 -1.06 25.89 0.08
N LEU A 167 -2.16 25.47 0.72
CA LEU A 167 -3.50 26.03 0.51
C LEU A 167 -3.57 27.50 0.92
N ASP A 168 -2.87 27.90 1.98
CA ASP A 168 -2.76 29.32 2.37
C ASP A 168 -2.09 30.16 1.26
N GLN A 169 -1.07 29.62 0.60
CA GLN A 169 -0.45 30.29 -0.55
C GLN A 169 -1.39 30.33 -1.76
N ALA A 170 -2.15 29.26 -2.00
CA ALA A 170 -3.15 29.22 -3.07
C ALA A 170 -4.24 30.29 -2.83
N ASP A 171 -4.71 30.45 -1.60
CA ASP A 171 -5.68 31.48 -1.21
C ASP A 171 -5.13 32.90 -1.46
N ASP A 172 -3.90 33.19 -1.04
CA ASP A 172 -3.24 34.49 -1.28
C ASP A 172 -3.09 34.76 -2.79
N ARG A 173 -2.58 33.79 -3.55
CA ARG A 173 -2.45 33.90 -5.02
C ARG A 173 -3.81 34.19 -5.68
N TRP A 174 -4.86 33.50 -5.25
CA TRP A 174 -6.21 33.73 -5.78
C TRP A 174 -6.71 35.13 -5.46
N GLN A 175 -6.59 35.57 -4.20
CA GLN A 175 -7.03 36.89 -3.77
C GLN A 175 -6.32 38.02 -4.55
N ARG A 176 -5.02 37.86 -4.80
CA ARG A 176 -4.22 38.82 -5.57
C ARG A 176 -4.57 38.81 -7.05
N LEU A 177 -4.88 37.63 -7.62
CA LEU A 177 -5.33 37.51 -9.02
C LEU A 177 -6.59 38.33 -9.30
N GLN A 178 -7.48 38.47 -8.32
CA GLN A 178 -8.70 39.29 -8.43
C GLN A 178 -8.43 40.81 -8.42
N GLN A 179 -7.19 41.24 -8.21
CA GLN A 179 -6.80 42.66 -8.10
C GLN A 179 -5.67 43.00 -9.09
N PRO A 180 -5.88 42.84 -10.40
CA PRO A 180 -4.83 42.98 -11.41
C PRO A 180 -4.20 44.39 -11.46
N GLU A 181 -4.89 45.42 -11.00
CA GLU A 181 -4.35 46.79 -10.91
C GLU A 181 -3.32 46.93 -9.79
N ALA A 182 -3.55 46.28 -8.65
CA ALA A 182 -2.64 46.30 -7.50
C ALA A 182 -1.48 45.31 -7.68
N TYR A 183 -1.75 44.18 -8.35
CA TYR A 183 -0.78 43.12 -8.62
C TYR A 183 -0.68 42.87 -10.14
N PRO A 184 0.01 43.76 -10.89
CA PRO A 184 0.01 43.71 -12.35
C PRO A 184 0.94 42.67 -12.96
N PHE A 185 1.76 41.99 -12.15
CA PHE A 185 2.71 40.98 -12.61
C PHE A 185 2.38 39.59 -12.07
N ALA A 186 2.64 38.56 -12.86
CA ALA A 186 2.48 37.16 -12.49
C ALA A 186 3.70 36.34 -12.93
N ALA A 187 4.31 35.60 -12.01
CA ALA A 187 5.42 34.70 -12.31
C ALA A 187 4.99 33.24 -12.19
N GLY A 188 5.40 32.42 -13.15
CA GLY A 188 5.26 30.96 -13.08
C GLY A 188 6.57 30.27 -13.44
N ARG A 189 6.58 28.93 -13.52
CA ARG A 189 7.78 28.13 -13.88
C ARG A 189 8.46 28.60 -15.17
N GLN A 190 7.70 29.10 -16.13
CA GLN A 190 8.21 29.45 -17.47
C GLN A 190 8.63 30.92 -17.63
N GLY A 191 8.35 31.79 -16.66
CA GLY A 191 8.74 33.20 -16.73
C GLY A 191 7.74 34.19 -16.13
N LEU A 192 7.98 35.47 -16.43
CA LEU A 192 7.22 36.61 -15.95
C LEU A 192 6.23 37.11 -17.00
N HIS A 193 5.01 37.39 -16.56
CA HIS A 193 3.87 37.87 -17.34
C HIS A 193 3.25 39.11 -16.67
N VAL A 194 2.42 39.83 -17.42
CA VAL A 194 1.38 40.67 -16.79
C VAL A 194 0.22 39.76 -16.33
N THR A 195 -0.47 40.14 -15.26
CA THR A 195 -1.53 39.30 -14.64
C THR A 195 -2.67 38.97 -15.60
N LEU A 196 -3.07 39.92 -16.45
CA LEU A 196 -4.11 39.75 -17.47
C LEU A 196 -3.62 39.04 -18.75
N CYS A 197 -2.42 38.47 -18.76
CA CYS A 197 -1.91 37.76 -19.92
C CYS A 197 -2.76 36.51 -20.21
N SER A 198 -3.10 36.26 -21.47
CA SER A 198 -3.83 35.07 -21.90
C SER A 198 -3.20 33.74 -21.46
N VAL A 199 -1.87 33.70 -21.27
CA VAL A 199 -1.20 32.53 -20.69
C VAL A 199 -1.58 32.37 -19.23
N VAL A 200 -1.55 33.44 -18.43
CA VAL A 200 -1.96 33.40 -17.01
C VAL A 200 -3.43 32.98 -16.93
N THR A 201 -4.32 33.61 -17.70
CA THR A 201 -5.75 33.29 -17.69
C THR A 201 -6.06 31.84 -18.07
N ARG A 202 -5.34 31.26 -19.04
CA ARG A 202 -5.57 29.87 -19.47
C ARG A 202 -5.07 28.84 -18.46
N GLU A 203 -4.00 29.19 -17.76
CA GLU A 203 -3.26 28.28 -16.89
C GLU A 203 -3.63 28.41 -15.40
N MET A 204 -4.38 29.45 -15.05
CA MET A 204 -5.02 29.61 -13.74
C MET A 204 -6.44 29.02 -13.79
N PRO A 205 -6.97 28.53 -12.65
CA PRO A 205 -8.35 28.09 -12.59
C PRO A 205 -9.31 29.27 -12.89
N SER A 206 -10.45 28.96 -13.52
CA SER A 206 -11.52 29.94 -13.72
C SER A 206 -12.24 30.28 -12.41
N GLU A 207 -12.31 29.31 -11.50
CA GLU A 207 -12.89 29.41 -10.17
C GLU A 207 -12.01 28.65 -9.19
N TYR A 208 -11.81 29.20 -8.00
CA TYR A 208 -11.09 28.55 -6.93
C TYR A 208 -11.80 28.78 -5.60
N ALA A 209 -11.97 27.68 -4.87
CA ALA A 209 -12.40 27.68 -3.49
C ALA A 209 -11.50 26.72 -2.72
N ARG A 210 -11.12 27.12 -1.50
CA ARG A 210 -10.34 26.26 -0.63
C ARG A 210 -11.13 24.95 -0.38
N PRO A 211 -10.52 23.77 -0.55
CA PRO A 211 -11.21 22.51 -0.32
C PRO A 211 -11.56 22.36 1.17
N THR A 212 -12.74 21.80 1.44
CA THR A 212 -13.24 21.55 2.81
C THR A 212 -13.92 20.18 2.86
N GLY A 213 -14.12 19.61 4.06
CA GLY A 213 -14.81 18.33 4.21
C GLY A 213 -14.16 17.20 3.42
N GLU A 214 -14.96 16.49 2.62
CA GLU A 214 -14.49 15.36 1.79
C GLU A 214 -13.49 15.80 0.71
N ASP A 215 -13.67 16.99 0.12
CA ASP A 215 -12.73 17.52 -0.88
C ASP A 215 -11.36 17.81 -0.28
N TYR A 216 -11.33 18.22 1.00
CA TYR A 216 -10.07 18.39 1.73
C TYR A 216 -9.36 17.05 1.94
N VAL A 217 -10.10 16.01 2.31
CA VAL A 217 -9.55 14.65 2.48
C VAL A 217 -9.00 14.14 1.14
N ALA A 218 -9.72 14.35 0.05
CA ALA A 218 -9.27 13.99 -1.30
C ALA A 218 -7.99 14.75 -1.69
N ALA A 219 -7.93 16.06 -1.43
CA ALA A 219 -6.74 16.88 -1.67
C ALA A 219 -5.55 16.43 -0.79
N LEU A 220 -5.77 16.12 0.49
CA LEU A 220 -4.75 15.60 1.40
C LEU A 220 -4.21 14.26 0.95
N ASN A 221 -5.08 13.36 0.50
CA ASN A 221 -4.66 12.08 -0.05
C ASN A 221 -3.82 12.27 -1.32
N ALA A 222 -4.30 13.08 -2.28
CA ALA A 222 -3.55 13.36 -3.51
C ALA A 222 -2.19 14.01 -3.21
N PHE A 223 -2.14 15.03 -2.36
CA PHE A 223 -0.91 15.70 -1.95
C PHE A 223 0.07 14.75 -1.23
N SER A 224 -0.46 13.86 -0.39
CA SER A 224 0.36 12.97 0.43
C SER A 224 0.99 11.84 -0.36
N HIS A 225 0.38 11.48 -1.49
CA HIS A 225 0.80 10.36 -2.33
C HIS A 225 1.22 10.81 -3.74
N ALA A 226 1.47 12.11 -3.97
CA ALA A 226 1.90 12.66 -5.25
C ALA A 226 3.33 12.27 -5.67
N ASP A 227 4.19 11.86 -4.72
CA ASP A 227 5.55 11.37 -5.00
C ASP A 227 5.57 9.88 -5.39
N ASP A 228 4.39 9.25 -5.51
CA ASP A 228 4.30 7.87 -5.93
C ASP A 228 4.70 7.76 -7.42
N PRO A 229 5.78 7.02 -7.76
CA PRO A 229 6.29 6.89 -9.12
C PRO A 229 5.26 6.32 -10.11
N TYR A 230 4.14 5.77 -9.65
CA TYR A 230 3.05 5.27 -10.48
C TYR A 230 2.07 6.37 -10.94
N PHE A 231 2.14 7.59 -10.41
CA PHE A 231 1.16 8.66 -10.70
C PHE A 231 1.85 9.96 -11.15
N GLY A 232 1.95 10.12 -12.47
CA GLY A 232 2.64 11.23 -13.14
C GLY A 232 1.95 12.60 -13.08
N GLU A 233 1.15 12.91 -12.04
CA GLU A 233 0.61 14.26 -11.85
C GLU A 233 1.14 14.87 -10.54
N ASP A 234 2.16 15.72 -10.70
CA ASP A 234 2.62 16.69 -9.71
C ASP A 234 1.39 17.44 -9.17
N PHE A 235 1.06 17.28 -7.88
CA PHE A 235 -0.06 17.97 -7.24
C PHE A 235 0.06 19.50 -7.43
N GLU A 236 1.28 20.03 -7.45
CA GLU A 236 1.55 21.45 -7.73
C GLU A 236 1.28 21.83 -9.20
N GLY A 237 1.22 20.85 -10.09
CA GLY A 237 0.88 20.99 -11.51
C GLY A 237 -0.62 20.98 -11.81
N SER A 238 -1.46 20.63 -10.83
CA SER A 238 -2.92 20.59 -11.00
C SER A 238 -3.48 21.96 -11.41
N ARG A 239 -4.39 21.95 -12.38
CA ARG A 239 -5.09 23.16 -12.85
C ARG A 239 -6.18 23.64 -11.89
N SER A 240 -6.51 22.85 -10.87
CA SER A 240 -7.51 23.21 -9.86
C SER A 240 -7.04 24.31 -8.91
N TYR A 241 -5.74 24.64 -8.91
CA TYR A 241 -5.15 25.56 -7.96
C TYR A 241 -4.37 26.72 -8.62
N PRO A 242 -4.42 27.92 -8.02
CA PRO A 242 -3.59 29.06 -8.40
C PRO A 242 -2.08 28.73 -8.34
N ARG A 243 -1.41 28.84 -9.49
CA ARG A 243 0.00 28.43 -9.64
C ARG A 243 0.97 29.54 -10.06
N PHE A 244 0.44 30.72 -10.38
CA PHE A 244 1.27 31.89 -10.62
C PHE A 244 1.39 32.69 -9.33
N ASP A 245 2.60 33.14 -9.02
CA ASP A 245 2.84 34.12 -7.97
C ASP A 245 2.48 35.50 -8.51
N VAL A 246 1.39 36.05 -8.01
CA VAL A 246 0.85 37.35 -8.42
C VAL A 246 1.43 38.44 -7.53
N MET A 247 2.03 39.45 -8.14
CA MET A 247 3.00 40.33 -7.51
C MET A 247 2.73 41.81 -7.79
N THR A 248 3.00 42.62 -6.79
CA THR A 248 3.16 44.07 -6.92
C THR A 248 4.39 44.40 -7.77
N PRO A 249 4.54 45.65 -8.25
CA PRO A 249 5.75 46.09 -8.94
C PRO A 249 7.02 46.03 -8.09
N GLY A 250 6.91 46.13 -6.76
CA GLY A 250 8.05 45.99 -5.85
C GLY A 250 8.53 44.54 -5.78
N GLU A 251 7.61 43.61 -5.56
CA GLU A 251 7.88 42.16 -5.51
C GLU A 251 8.41 41.65 -6.86
N ALA A 252 7.84 42.09 -7.98
CA ALA A 252 8.33 41.71 -9.31
C ALA A 252 9.79 42.13 -9.53
N ARG A 253 10.19 43.33 -9.07
CA ARG A 253 11.59 43.79 -9.12
C ARG A 253 12.50 42.93 -8.24
N ALA A 254 12.06 42.59 -7.03
CA ALA A 254 12.82 41.69 -6.15
C ALA A 254 12.99 40.29 -6.77
N TRP A 255 11.90 39.72 -7.30
CA TRP A 255 11.89 38.43 -7.98
C TRP A 255 12.85 38.39 -9.17
N ILE A 256 12.92 39.49 -9.94
CA ILE A 256 13.88 39.65 -11.06
C ILE A 256 15.31 39.71 -10.55
N ALA A 257 15.56 40.46 -9.47
CA ALA A 257 16.90 40.62 -8.90
C ALA A 257 17.47 39.26 -8.46
N GLU A 258 16.66 38.45 -7.77
CA GLU A 258 17.01 37.08 -7.37
C GLU A 258 17.33 36.15 -8.55
N ARG A 259 16.72 36.39 -9.70
CA ARG A 259 16.85 35.56 -10.91
C ARG A 259 17.72 36.22 -11.98
N THR A 260 18.47 37.23 -11.60
CA THR A 260 19.50 37.86 -12.43
C THR A 260 20.86 37.51 -11.84
N GLY A 261 21.66 36.74 -12.59
CA GLY A 261 22.98 36.31 -12.13
C GLY A 261 23.95 37.49 -11.94
N PRO A 262 25.08 37.28 -11.25
CA PRO A 262 26.04 38.34 -10.89
C PRO A 262 26.64 39.08 -12.10
N LYS A 263 26.56 38.50 -13.30
CA LYS A 263 27.01 39.09 -14.57
C LYS A 263 25.88 39.76 -15.37
N GLY A 264 24.69 39.93 -14.79
CA GLY A 264 23.52 40.52 -15.45
C GLY A 264 22.73 39.57 -16.38
N GLY A 265 23.10 38.29 -16.42
CA GLY A 265 22.37 37.27 -17.19
C GLY A 265 21.04 36.91 -16.53
N ARG A 266 19.94 36.93 -17.30
CA ARG A 266 18.60 36.59 -16.80
C ARG A 266 18.40 35.08 -16.79
N ASN A 267 18.07 34.52 -15.62
CA ASN A 267 17.69 33.12 -15.44
C ASN A 267 16.16 32.93 -15.51
N TYR A 268 15.48 33.82 -16.22
CA TYR A 268 14.04 33.79 -16.41
C TYR A 268 13.68 34.32 -17.80
N LYS A 269 12.53 33.90 -18.32
CA LYS A 269 11.97 34.42 -19.57
C LYS A 269 10.94 35.50 -19.27
N ARG A 270 10.86 36.52 -20.13
CA ARG A 270 9.70 37.41 -20.18
C ARG A 270 8.78 36.91 -21.27
N CYS A 271 7.49 36.92 -21.00
CA CYS A 271 6.52 36.60 -22.04
C CYS A 271 6.63 37.62 -23.19
N GLN A 272 6.82 37.13 -24.42
CA GLN A 272 6.94 38.00 -25.59
C GLN A 272 5.62 38.71 -25.93
N ARG A 273 4.48 38.13 -25.55
CA ARG A 273 3.16 38.70 -25.86
C ARG A 273 2.84 39.93 -25.03
N CYS A 274 3.10 39.87 -23.73
CA CYS A 274 2.81 41.00 -22.83
C CYS A 274 4.04 41.86 -22.52
N ALA A 275 5.25 41.36 -22.80
CA ALA A 275 6.52 42.09 -22.67
C ALA A 275 6.53 43.02 -21.45
N PRO A 276 6.33 42.50 -20.22
CA PRO A 276 6.04 43.31 -19.04
C PRO A 276 7.07 44.43 -18.90
N ALA A 277 6.57 45.68 -18.94
CA ALA A 277 7.35 46.88 -18.71
C ALA A 277 7.65 46.94 -17.21
N LEU A 278 8.93 46.95 -16.87
CA LEU A 278 9.46 46.90 -15.51
C LEU A 278 10.34 48.11 -15.28
#